data_AF-A0A495IYZ3-F1
#
_entry.id   AF-A0A495IYZ3-F1
#
_cell.length_a   1.000
_cell.length_b   1.000
_cell.length_c   1.000
_cell.angle_alpha   90.00
_cell.angle_beta   90.00
_cell.angle_gamma   90.00
#
_symmetry.space_group_name_H-M   'P 1'
#
loop_
_entity.id
_entity.type
_entity.pdbx_description
1 polymer ?
#
loop_
_entity_poly.entity_id
_entity_poly.type
_entity_poly.pdbx_seq_one_letter_code
_entity_poly.pdbx_strand_id
1 'polypeptide(L)'
;MEIDQSTLMTILKDMVEQDIKTQQFMEAEKEARQKRDQVIDGLIDQIRNFKVEAPKPDLSLVVAAIDQGYQRITSAIEKKPMSIERKLKINLFPETNVREYYRMVFGRLFFWGLMFLIVIYLGSFINRSIDAYQAHQYNKEGNACISAWNEIYAQSGKLQRERMSKALAKAKEEQQ
;
A
#
# COMPACT_ATOMS: atom_id res chain seq x y z
N MET A 1 -12.53 110.48 52.42
CA MET A 1 -13.41 109.99 51.34
C MET A 1 -14.62 109.39 52.03
N GLU A 2 -15.60 110.23 52.33
CA GLU A 2 -16.83 109.82 53.00
C GLU A 2 -17.76 109.26 51.92
N ILE A 3 -18.07 107.97 52.02
CA ILE A 3 -19.04 107.33 51.13
C ILE A 3 -20.41 107.82 51.58
N ASP A 4 -21.09 108.57 50.69
CA ASP A 4 -22.43 109.11 50.94
C ASP A 4 -23.45 107.98 51.18
N GLN A 5 -24.38 108.18 52.12
CA GLN A 5 -25.38 107.18 52.52
C GLN A 5 -26.24 106.73 51.33
N SER A 6 -26.48 107.63 50.36
CA SER A 6 -27.21 107.34 49.13
C SER A 6 -26.48 106.29 48.28
N THR A 7 -25.15 106.39 48.18
CA THR A 7 -24.31 105.50 47.38
C THR A 7 -24.26 104.11 48.00
N LEU A 8 -24.18 104.04 49.34
CA LEU A 8 -24.21 102.76 50.06
C LEU A 8 -25.55 102.03 49.85
N MET A 9 -26.66 102.77 49.87
CA MET A 9 -28.01 102.21 49.69
C MET A 9 -28.25 101.72 48.26
N THR A 10 -27.72 102.43 47.25
CA THR A 10 -27.75 101.97 45.85
C THR A 10 -26.93 100.69 45.65
N ILE A 11 -25.71 100.63 46.20
CA ILE A 11 -24.87 99.43 46.12
C ILE A 11 -25.55 98.23 46.81
N LEU A 12 -26.18 98.45 47.98
CA LEU A 12 -26.89 97.39 48.69
C LEU A 12 -28.10 96.87 47.89
N LYS A 13 -28.83 97.78 47.24
CA LYS A 13 -29.97 97.41 46.39
C LYS A 13 -29.52 96.62 45.17
N ASP A 14 -28.46 97.07 44.50
CA ASP A 14 -27.89 96.38 43.34
C ASP A 14 -27.34 94.99 43.72
N MET A 15 -26.72 94.87 44.90
CA MET A 15 -26.21 93.61 45.42
C MET A 15 -27.35 92.61 45.74
N VAL A 16 -28.43 93.07 46.38
CA VAL A 16 -29.61 92.24 46.64
C VAL A 16 -30.30 91.82 45.33
N GLU A 17 -30.42 92.73 44.36
CA GLU A 17 -31.00 92.39 43.06
C GLU A 17 -30.12 91.39 42.28
N GLN A 18 -28.79 91.53 42.40
CA GLN A 18 -27.84 90.59 41.83
C GLN A 18 -27.91 89.22 42.51
N ASP A 19 -28.05 89.16 43.84
CA ASP A 19 -28.22 87.90 44.58
C ASP A 19 -29.51 87.17 44.16
N ILE A 20 -30.63 87.90 44.02
CA ILE A 20 -31.90 87.33 43.55
C ILE A 20 -31.76 86.78 42.12
N LYS A 21 -31.14 87.54 41.20
CA LYS A 21 -30.89 87.06 39.83
C LYS A 21 -29.98 85.84 39.80
N THR A 22 -28.96 85.80 40.67
CA THR A 22 -28.03 84.68 40.77
C THR A 22 -28.72 83.44 41.32
N GLN A 23 -29.60 83.58 42.32
CA GLN A 23 -30.40 82.48 42.84
C GLN A 23 -31.35 81.91 41.77
N GLN A 24 -32.07 82.78 41.05
CA GLN A 24 -32.95 82.35 39.95
C GLN A 24 -32.18 81.64 38.83
N PHE A 25 -30.98 82.12 38.49
CA PHE A 25 -30.13 81.47 37.50
C PHE A 25 -29.64 80.09 37.98
N MET A 26 -29.25 79.97 39.25
CA MET A 26 -28.85 78.69 39.84
C MET A 26 -30.00 77.68 39.88
N GLU A 27 -31.22 78.12 40.20
CA GLU A 27 -32.41 77.26 40.18
C GLU A 27 -32.73 76.78 38.76
N ALA A 28 -32.69 77.67 37.77
CA ALA A 28 -32.88 77.32 36.36
C ALA A 28 -31.81 76.34 35.83
N GLU A 29 -30.53 76.55 36.17
CA GLU A 29 -29.43 75.63 35.83
C GLU A 29 -29.64 74.25 36.48
N LYS A 30 -30.11 74.21 37.73
CA LYS A 30 -30.37 72.98 38.47
C LYS A 30 -31.52 72.19 37.83
N GLU A 31 -32.62 72.85 37.46
CA GLU A 31 -33.72 72.20 36.74
C GLU A 31 -33.28 71.69 35.36
N ALA A 32 -32.47 72.45 34.63
CA ALA A 32 -31.94 72.03 33.33
C ALA A 32 -30.99 70.84 33.43
N ARG A 33 -30.19 70.74 34.51
CA ARG A 33 -29.37 69.56 34.81
C ARG A 33 -30.24 68.34 35.12
N GLN A 34 -31.23 68.48 35.99
CA GLN A 34 -32.14 67.37 36.33
C GLN A 34 -32.88 66.82 35.11
N LYS A 35 -33.34 67.69 34.20
CA LYS A 35 -33.98 67.25 32.94
C LYS A 35 -33.01 66.49 32.03
N ARG A 36 -31.74 66.91 31.95
CA ARG A 36 -30.72 66.20 31.17
C ARG A 36 -30.42 64.83 31.77
N ASP A 37 -30.28 64.75 33.10
CA ASP A 37 -30.00 63.49 33.79
C ASP A 37 -31.13 62.48 33.57
N GLN A 38 -32.40 62.92 33.65
CA GLN A 38 -33.56 62.07 33.35
C GLN A 38 -33.57 61.54 31.90
N VAL A 39 -33.18 62.36 30.92
CA VAL A 39 -33.09 61.93 29.51
C VAL A 39 -31.95 60.93 29.32
N ILE A 40 -30.81 61.15 29.97
CA ILE A 40 -29.67 60.24 29.92
C ILE A 40 -30.02 58.90 30.55
N ASP A 41 -30.65 58.89 31.72
CA ASP A 41 -31.08 57.66 32.39
C ASP A 41 -32.11 56.89 31.53
N GLY A 42 -33.06 57.61 30.92
CA GLY A 42 -34.02 57.00 30.00
C GLY A 42 -33.36 56.37 28.75
N LEU A 43 -32.32 57.01 28.20
CA LEU A 43 -31.55 56.46 27.09
C LEU A 43 -30.71 55.24 27.51
N ILE A 44 -30.11 55.27 28.70
CA ILE A 44 -29.35 54.15 29.25
C ILE A 44 -30.27 52.93 29.41
N ASP A 45 -31.48 53.12 29.95
CA ASP A 45 -32.45 52.03 30.11
C ASP A 45 -32.94 51.48 28.76
N GLN A 46 -33.15 52.34 27.76
CA GLN A 46 -33.49 51.91 26.41
C GLN A 46 -32.36 51.10 25.76
N ILE A 47 -31.11 51.52 25.94
CA ILE A 47 -29.94 50.81 25.41
C ILE A 47 -29.72 49.47 26.14
N ARG A 48 -29.91 49.43 27.46
CA ARG A 48 -29.73 48.20 28.25
C ARG A 48 -30.74 47.12 27.87
N ASN A 49 -31.95 47.53 27.52
CA ASN A 49 -32.99 46.63 27.03
C ASN A 49 -32.85 46.27 25.54
N PHE A 50 -32.00 46.99 24.80
CA PHE A 50 -31.70 46.70 23.40
C PHE A 50 -30.62 45.61 23.29
N LYS A 51 -30.96 44.40 23.75
CA LYS A 51 -30.14 43.22 23.50
C LYS A 51 -30.41 42.76 22.06
N VAL A 52 -29.51 43.12 21.14
CA VAL A 52 -29.53 42.62 19.76
C VAL A 52 -29.19 41.14 19.78
N GLU A 53 -30.20 40.28 19.90
CA GLU A 53 -30.05 38.87 19.61
C GLU A 53 -29.96 38.72 18.10
N ALA A 54 -28.73 38.61 17.60
CA ALA A 54 -28.50 38.23 16.21
C ALA A 54 -29.23 36.90 15.95
N PRO A 55 -30.05 36.79 14.88
CA PRO A 55 -30.70 35.53 14.55
C PRO A 55 -29.61 34.49 14.34
N LYS A 56 -29.68 33.38 15.10
CA LYS A 56 -28.73 32.28 14.95
C LYS A 56 -28.73 31.89 13.47
N PRO A 57 -27.58 31.95 12.77
CA PRO A 57 -27.53 31.63 11.35
C PRO A 57 -28.04 30.20 11.16
N ASP A 58 -29.07 30.04 10.31
CA ASP A 58 -29.65 28.74 10.02
C ASP A 58 -28.69 27.94 9.13
N LEU A 59 -27.84 27.16 9.78
CA LEU A 59 -26.84 26.31 9.16
C LEU A 59 -27.44 25.01 8.62
N SER A 60 -28.74 24.77 8.79
CA SER A 60 -29.43 23.55 8.34
C SER A 60 -29.19 23.28 6.85
N LEU A 61 -29.24 24.34 6.02
CA LEU A 61 -29.06 24.23 4.58
C LEU A 61 -27.61 23.87 4.20
N VAL A 62 -26.63 24.32 4.98
CA VAL A 62 -25.21 24.00 4.78
C VAL A 62 -24.95 22.54 5.17
N VAL A 63 -25.52 22.08 6.29
CA VAL A 63 -25.42 20.68 6.74
C VAL A 63 -26.04 19.74 5.70
N ALA A 64 -27.23 20.07 5.18
CA ALA A 64 -27.88 19.28 4.14
C ALA A 64 -27.05 19.21 2.83
N ALA A 65 -26.40 20.30 2.43
CA ALA A 65 -25.54 20.32 1.26
C ALA A 65 -24.28 19.45 1.45
N ILE A 66 -23.70 19.44 2.66
CA ILE A 66 -22.55 18.60 3.01
C ILE A 66 -22.95 17.11 3.00
N ASP A 67 -24.08 16.76 3.63
CA ASP A 67 -24.57 15.37 3.65
C ASP A 67 -24.89 14.86 2.24
N GLN A 68 -25.49 15.70 1.39
CA GLN A 68 -25.73 15.36 0.00
C GLN A 68 -24.43 15.16 -0.78
N GLY A 69 -23.40 15.99 -0.51
CA GLY A 69 -22.07 15.84 -1.08
C GLY A 69 -21.42 14.50 -0.66
N TYR A 70 -21.51 14.17 0.63
CA TYR A 70 -20.97 12.93 1.18
C TYR A 70 -21.62 11.70 0.54
N GLN A 71 -22.95 11.66 0.47
CA GLN A 71 -23.69 10.55 -0.15
C GLN A 71 -23.33 10.36 -1.64
N ARG A 72 -23.11 11.46 -2.38
CA ARG A 72 -22.68 11.41 -3.78
C ARG A 72 -21.29 10.82 -3.94
N ILE A 73 -20.35 11.17 -3.05
CA ILE A 73 -18.99 10.63 -3.06
C ILE A 73 -19.00 9.13 -2.75
N THR A 74 -19.72 8.72 -1.70
CA THR A 74 -19.84 7.29 -1.34
C THR A 74 -20.47 6.49 -2.48
N SER A 75 -21.55 6.99 -3.08
CA SER A 75 -22.18 6.36 -4.24
C SER A 75 -21.26 6.28 -5.46
N ALA A 76 -20.39 7.28 -5.66
CA ALA A 76 -19.43 7.30 -6.76
C ALA A 76 -18.27 6.31 -6.52
N ILE A 77 -17.86 6.11 -5.27
CA ILE A 77 -16.84 5.12 -4.88
C ILE A 77 -17.40 3.71 -5.03
N GLU A 78 -18.62 3.44 -4.59
CA GLU A 78 -19.28 2.13 -4.75
C GLU A 78 -19.52 1.77 -6.22
N LYS A 79 -19.85 2.77 -7.05
CA LYS A 79 -20.04 2.58 -8.50
C LYS A 79 -18.75 2.54 -9.29
N LYS A 80 -17.61 2.96 -8.70
CA LYS A 80 -16.32 2.89 -9.38
C LYS A 80 -15.94 1.40 -9.47
N PRO A 81 -15.71 0.86 -10.68
CA PRO A 81 -15.15 -0.48 -10.78
C PRO A 81 -13.78 -0.46 -10.10
N MET A 82 -13.67 -1.10 -8.93
CA MET A 82 -12.38 -1.32 -8.30
C MET A 82 -11.52 -2.09 -9.30
N SER A 83 -10.37 -1.53 -9.67
CA SER A 83 -9.40 -2.22 -10.49
C SER A 83 -9.00 -3.48 -9.76
N ILE A 84 -9.50 -4.63 -10.20
CA ILE A 84 -9.10 -5.94 -9.69
C ILE A 84 -7.64 -6.13 -10.11
N GLU A 85 -6.71 -5.72 -9.23
CA GLU A 85 -5.31 -6.09 -9.37
C GLU A 85 -5.21 -7.60 -9.20
N ARG A 86 -5.29 -8.33 -10.31
CA ARG A 86 -5.09 -9.78 -10.34
C ARG A 86 -3.61 -10.06 -10.07
N LYS A 87 -3.27 -10.19 -8.79
CA LYS A 87 -1.94 -10.67 -8.37
C LYS A 87 -1.88 -12.16 -8.65
N LEU A 88 -1.13 -12.55 -9.69
CA LEU A 88 -0.73 -13.94 -9.91
C LEU A 88 0.25 -14.34 -8.78
N LYS A 89 -0.29 -14.87 -7.69
CA LYS A 89 0.52 -15.52 -6.65
C LYS A 89 0.68 -16.99 -7.03
N ILE A 90 1.91 -17.39 -7.35
CA ILE A 90 2.27 -18.81 -7.45
C ILE A 90 2.46 -19.33 -6.02
N ASN A 91 1.37 -19.80 -5.42
CA ASN A 91 1.43 -20.47 -4.13
C ASN A 91 1.88 -21.92 -4.35
N LEU A 92 3.18 -22.18 -4.09
CA LEU A 92 3.75 -23.53 -4.06
C LEU A 92 3.18 -24.39 -2.92
N PHE A 93 2.49 -23.77 -1.97
CA PHE A 93 1.86 -24.42 -0.83
C PHE A 93 0.41 -23.94 -0.69
N PRO A 94 -0.55 -24.84 -0.44
CA PRO A 94 -1.93 -24.45 -0.24
C PRO A 94 -2.09 -23.71 1.09
N GLU A 95 -2.79 -22.58 1.10
CA GLU A 95 -3.11 -21.81 2.33
C GLU A 95 -4.26 -22.47 3.13
N THR A 96 -5.09 -23.29 2.46
CA THR A 96 -6.21 -24.04 3.04
C THR A 96 -6.13 -25.52 2.63
N ASN A 97 -6.54 -26.44 3.52
CA ASN A 97 -6.52 -27.91 3.30
C ASN A 97 -5.14 -28.54 3.02
N VAL A 98 -4.12 -28.08 3.76
CA VAL A 98 -2.74 -28.60 3.69
C VAL A 98 -2.66 -30.12 3.86
N ARG A 99 -3.45 -30.70 4.77
CA ARG A 99 -3.39 -32.14 5.09
C ARG A 99 -3.76 -33.04 3.91
N GLU A 100 -4.82 -32.68 3.17
CA GLU A 100 -5.30 -33.49 2.05
C GLU A 100 -4.38 -33.36 0.82
N TYR A 101 -3.87 -32.15 0.58
CA TYR A 101 -2.92 -31.90 -0.50
C TYR A 101 -1.63 -32.71 -0.32
N TYR A 102 -1.03 -32.66 0.88
CA TYR A 102 0.17 -33.45 1.16
C TYR A 102 -0.10 -34.96 1.07
N ARG A 103 -1.27 -35.42 1.53
CA ARG A 103 -1.65 -36.84 1.42
C ARG A 103 -1.77 -37.28 -0.04
N MET A 104 -2.28 -36.43 -0.93
CA MET A 104 -2.44 -36.76 -2.35
C MET A 104 -1.11 -36.73 -3.10
N VAL A 105 -0.32 -35.67 -2.91
CA VAL A 105 0.96 -35.46 -3.61
C VAL A 105 2.01 -36.47 -3.15
N PHE A 106 2.21 -36.61 -1.83
CA PHE A 106 3.21 -37.53 -1.29
C PHE A 106 2.73 -38.98 -1.24
N GLY A 107 1.41 -39.23 -1.25
CA GLY A 107 0.87 -40.58 -1.29
C GLY A 107 0.91 -41.17 -2.69
N ARG A 108 0.18 -40.58 -3.64
CA ARG A 108 -0.04 -41.18 -4.95
C ARG A 108 0.95 -40.67 -5.98
N LEU A 109 1.14 -39.36 -6.09
CA LEU A 109 2.00 -38.78 -7.13
C LEU A 109 3.46 -39.18 -6.94
N PHE A 110 3.98 -39.04 -5.71
CA PHE A 110 5.36 -39.39 -5.37
C PHE A 110 5.61 -40.90 -5.53
N PHE A 111 4.69 -41.75 -5.08
CA PHE A 111 4.84 -43.20 -5.22
C PHE A 111 4.88 -43.64 -6.68
N TRP A 112 3.97 -43.13 -7.51
CA TRP A 112 3.96 -43.44 -8.95
C TRP A 112 5.20 -42.86 -9.65
N GLY A 113 5.65 -41.66 -9.29
CA GLY A 113 6.88 -41.08 -9.81
C GLY A 113 8.11 -41.90 -9.45
N LEU A 114 8.22 -42.37 -8.20
CA LEU A 114 9.31 -43.24 -7.75
C LEU A 114 9.28 -44.58 -8.48
N MET A 115 8.11 -45.20 -8.63
CA MET A 115 7.95 -46.43 -9.41
C MET A 115 8.38 -46.26 -10.87
N PHE A 116 8.03 -45.14 -11.49
CA PHE A 116 8.42 -44.84 -12.86
C PHE A 116 9.95 -44.67 -12.99
N LEU A 117 10.58 -43.98 -12.04
CA LEU A 117 12.04 -43.86 -11.98
C LEU A 117 12.71 -45.23 -11.84
N ILE A 118 12.18 -46.09 -10.98
CA ILE A 118 12.69 -47.46 -10.79
C ILE A 118 12.60 -48.24 -12.11
N VAL A 119 11.46 -48.20 -12.80
CA VAL A 119 11.28 -48.90 -14.08
C VAL A 119 12.27 -48.41 -15.15
N ILE A 120 12.44 -47.09 -15.28
CA ILE A 120 13.41 -46.51 -16.22
C ILE A 120 14.83 -46.98 -15.87
N TYR A 121 15.18 -46.92 -14.58
CA TYR A 121 16.49 -47.33 -14.11
C TYR A 121 16.76 -48.82 -14.39
N LEU A 122 15.79 -49.69 -14.09
CA LEU A 122 15.89 -51.13 -14.39
C LEU A 122 16.00 -51.37 -15.90
N GLY A 123 15.20 -50.68 -16.72
CA GLY A 123 15.30 -50.78 -18.18
C GLY A 123 16.68 -50.39 -18.69
N SER A 124 17.24 -49.27 -18.21
CA SER A 124 18.60 -48.86 -18.55
C SER A 124 19.65 -49.84 -18.05
N PHE A 125 19.46 -50.43 -16.86
CA PHE A 125 20.38 -51.40 -16.28
C PHE A 125 20.38 -52.71 -17.07
N ILE A 126 19.20 -53.20 -17.47
CA ILE A 126 19.04 -54.41 -18.27
C ILE A 126 19.73 -54.23 -19.63
N ASN A 127 19.48 -53.11 -20.32
CA ASN A 127 20.12 -52.85 -21.62
C ASN A 127 21.64 -52.85 -21.52
N ARG A 128 22.21 -52.13 -20.54
CA ARG A 128 23.66 -52.12 -20.31
C ARG A 128 24.21 -53.49 -19.95
N SER A 129 23.46 -54.30 -19.21
CA SER A 129 23.87 -55.66 -18.84
C SER A 129 23.88 -56.59 -20.04
N ILE A 130 22.89 -56.48 -20.93
CA ILE A 130 22.83 -57.24 -22.18
C ILE A 130 23.99 -56.83 -23.10
N ASP A 131 24.22 -55.53 -23.28
CA ASP A 131 25.33 -55.02 -24.11
C ASP A 131 26.68 -55.50 -23.58
N ALA A 132 26.89 -55.44 -22.27
CA ALA A 132 28.11 -55.94 -21.63
C ALA A 132 28.29 -57.45 -21.81
N TYR A 133 27.21 -58.22 -21.71
CA TYR A 133 27.24 -59.66 -21.93
C TYR A 133 27.54 -60.03 -23.38
N GLN A 134 26.91 -59.33 -24.33
CA GLN A 134 27.18 -59.51 -25.76
C GLN A 134 28.62 -59.14 -26.11
N ALA A 135 29.13 -58.02 -25.59
CA ALA A 135 30.53 -57.64 -25.77
C ALA A 135 31.48 -58.69 -25.19
N HIS A 136 31.17 -59.25 -24.02
CA HIS A 136 31.99 -60.31 -23.42
C HIS A 136 32.00 -61.59 -24.28
N GLN A 137 30.86 -62.01 -24.83
CA GLN A 137 30.79 -63.15 -25.75
C GLN A 137 31.60 -62.90 -27.02
N TYR A 138 31.41 -61.74 -27.65
CA TYR A 138 32.15 -61.36 -28.85
C TYR A 138 33.67 -61.33 -28.60
N ASN A 139 34.09 -60.79 -27.45
CA ASN A 139 35.50 -60.78 -27.05
C ASN A 139 36.05 -62.19 -26.79
N LYS A 140 35.25 -63.11 -26.25
CA LYS A 140 35.68 -64.49 -26.02
C LYS A 140 35.89 -65.26 -27.33
N GLU A 141 34.94 -65.14 -28.26
CA GLU A 141 35.04 -65.74 -29.59
C GLU A 141 36.18 -65.11 -30.41
N GLY A 142 36.30 -63.78 -30.36
CA GLY A 142 37.39 -63.03 -30.99
C GLY A 142 38.76 -63.43 -30.46
N ASN A 143 38.90 -63.54 -29.13
CA ASN A 143 40.16 -63.98 -28.50
C ASN A 143 40.54 -65.40 -28.89
N ALA A 144 39.57 -66.32 -29.00
CA ALA A 144 39.82 -67.69 -29.45
C ALA A 144 40.26 -67.74 -30.93
N CYS A 145 39.67 -66.89 -31.78
CA CYS A 145 40.09 -66.76 -33.18
C CYS A 145 41.50 -66.17 -33.29
N ILE A 146 41.82 -65.13 -32.51
CA ILE A 146 43.15 -64.52 -32.47
C ILE A 146 44.19 -65.52 -31.96
N SER A 147 43.88 -66.30 -30.92
CA SER A 147 44.81 -67.32 -30.43
C SER A 147 45.06 -68.42 -31.46
N ALA A 148 44.00 -68.94 -32.09
CA ALA A 148 44.13 -69.95 -33.15
C ALA A 148 44.92 -69.42 -34.36
N TRP A 149 44.67 -68.17 -34.76
CA TRP A 149 45.43 -67.51 -35.82
C TRP A 149 46.91 -67.39 -35.47
N ASN A 150 47.22 -66.98 -34.24
CA ASN A 150 48.60 -66.84 -33.76
C ASN A 150 49.34 -68.19 -33.73
N GLU A 151 48.66 -69.27 -33.32
CA GLU A 151 49.22 -70.62 -33.34
C GLU A 151 49.56 -71.08 -34.75
N ILE A 152 48.63 -70.91 -35.70
CA ILE A 152 48.85 -71.25 -37.12
C ILE A 152 49.98 -70.39 -37.70
N TYR A 153 50.00 -69.09 -37.39
CA TYR A 153 51.04 -68.18 -37.86
C TYR A 153 52.41 -68.61 -37.34
N ALA A 154 52.52 -68.97 -36.06
CA ALA A 154 53.75 -69.46 -35.44
C ALA A 154 54.24 -70.77 -36.07
N GLN A 155 53.36 -71.69 -36.45
CA GLN A 155 53.73 -72.97 -37.08
C GLN A 155 53.96 -72.89 -38.60
N SER A 156 53.46 -71.83 -39.26
CA SER A 156 53.55 -71.68 -40.72
C SER A 156 54.94 -71.25 -41.23
N GLY A 157 55.27 -71.67 -42.46
CA GLY A 157 56.53 -71.31 -43.13
C GLY A 157 56.55 -69.85 -43.65
N LYS A 158 57.75 -69.34 -43.99
CA LYS A 158 57.97 -67.93 -44.40
C LYS A 158 57.01 -67.42 -45.48
N LEU A 159 56.76 -68.22 -46.51
CA LEU A 159 55.86 -67.87 -47.62
C LEU A 159 54.38 -67.77 -47.19
N GLN A 160 53.95 -68.66 -46.28
CA GLN A 160 52.57 -68.67 -45.77
C GLN A 160 52.31 -67.47 -44.85
N ARG A 161 53.28 -67.13 -43.99
CA ARG A 161 53.22 -65.92 -43.15
C ARG A 161 53.07 -64.64 -43.96
N GLU A 162 53.79 -64.55 -45.09
CA GLU A 162 53.70 -63.38 -45.98
C GLU A 162 52.29 -63.27 -46.61
N ARG A 163 51.73 -64.38 -47.10
CA ARG A 163 50.36 -64.42 -47.63
C ARG A 163 49.31 -64.05 -46.57
N MET A 164 49.48 -64.56 -45.35
CA MET A 164 48.62 -64.25 -44.20
C MET A 164 48.69 -62.76 -43.82
N SER A 165 49.89 -62.15 -43.83
CA SER A 165 50.05 -60.72 -43.55
C SER A 165 49.42 -59.83 -44.62
N LYS A 166 49.51 -60.23 -45.90
CA LYS A 166 48.84 -59.55 -47.03
C LYS A 166 47.32 -59.64 -46.92
N ALA A 167 46.80 -60.80 -46.53
CA ALA A 167 45.35 -60.98 -46.30
C ALA A 167 44.86 -60.10 -45.14
N LEU A 168 45.63 -60.01 -44.05
CA LEU A 168 45.29 -59.15 -42.90
C LEU A 168 45.34 -57.66 -43.24
N ALA A 169 46.33 -57.23 -44.03
CA ALA A 169 46.41 -55.85 -44.52
C ALA A 169 45.20 -55.48 -45.39
N LYS A 170 44.80 -56.37 -46.31
CA LYS A 170 43.62 -56.19 -47.15
C LYS A 170 42.32 -56.12 -46.32
N ALA A 171 42.16 -57.01 -45.34
CA ALA A 171 40.99 -57.00 -44.46
C ALA A 171 40.87 -55.71 -43.64
N LYS A 172 42.00 -55.09 -43.27
CA LYS A 172 42.03 -53.81 -42.56
C LYS A 172 41.61 -52.63 -43.45
N GLU A 173 41.98 -52.66 -44.74
CA GLU A 173 41.56 -51.65 -45.72
C GLU A 173 40.06 -51.71 -46.04
N GLU A 174 39.46 -52.91 -46.01
CA GLU A 174 38.01 -53.10 -46.24
C GLU A 174 37.12 -52.65 -45.06
N GLN A 175 37.70 -52.42 -43.87
CA GLN A 175 36.99 -51.93 -42.68
C GLN A 175 37.11 -50.42 -42.44
N GLN A 176 37.88 -49.70 -43.28
CA GLN A 176 37.99 -48.24 -43.30
C GLN A 176 37.04 -47.62 -44.32
#